data_AF-A0A378YL50-F1
#
_entry.id   AF-A0A378YL50-F1
#
_cell.length_a   1.000
_cell.length_b   1.000
_cell.length_c   1.000
_cell.angle_alpha   90.00
_cell.angle_beta   90.00
_cell.angle_gamma   90.00
#
_symmetry.space_group_name_H-M   'P 1'
#
loop_
_entity.id
_entity.type
_entity.pdbx_description
1 polymer ?
#
loop_
_entity_poly.entity_id
_entity_poly.type
_entity_poly.pdbx_seq_one_letter_code
_entity_poly.pdbx_strand_id
1 'polypeptide(L)'
;MAFRGRYLSPAPDPEPPLTPCCAHVTLDAQSPPPCRNRVARNDTRTARNDARALGPGLERVVRGTHPEIAASEVEVCSGARNFAWRTVQFAVEVLDGRRPVAQLAAVADSGVVAAVRTLVGARLVPGRSLGTAVLTRVDVVMVDAVHAEVCAAYDRGARHFALAARIARGRRGWRMTAFRVR
;
A
#
# COMPACT_ATOMS: atom_id res chain seq x y z
N MET A 1 31.82 -0.81 -55.60
CA MET A 1 31.60 -1.98 -54.73
C MET A 1 30.56 -1.60 -53.68
N ALA A 2 29.39 -2.24 -53.70
CA ALA A 2 28.23 -1.85 -52.87
C ALA A 2 28.18 -2.69 -51.58
N PHE A 3 28.21 -2.02 -50.42
CA PHE A 3 27.98 -2.67 -49.13
C PHE A 3 26.47 -2.92 -48.95
N ARG A 4 26.04 -4.17 -49.15
CA ARG A 4 24.70 -4.63 -48.77
C ARG A 4 24.61 -4.75 -47.25
N GLY A 5 23.79 -3.91 -46.64
CA GLY A 5 23.45 -4.00 -45.22
C GLY A 5 22.84 -5.37 -44.90
N ARG A 6 23.48 -6.12 -44.00
CA ARG A 6 22.88 -7.29 -43.36
C ARG A 6 21.94 -6.76 -42.28
N TYR A 7 20.63 -6.88 -42.50
CA TYR A 7 19.64 -6.64 -41.46
C TYR A 7 19.69 -7.79 -40.45
N LEU A 8 19.83 -7.46 -39.17
CA LEU A 8 19.62 -8.41 -38.07
C LEU A 8 18.11 -8.68 -37.99
N SER A 9 17.73 -9.96 -37.97
CA SER A 9 16.33 -10.37 -37.79
C SER A 9 15.81 -9.93 -36.41
N PRO A 10 14.51 -9.57 -36.29
CA PRO A 10 13.91 -9.23 -35.00
C PRO A 10 14.09 -10.36 -33.98
N ALA A 11 14.35 -10.01 -32.72
CA ALA A 11 14.40 -10.98 -31.65
C ALA A 11 13.03 -11.68 -31.52
N PRO A 12 12.98 -13.02 -31.38
CA PRO A 12 11.72 -13.71 -31.10
C PRO A 12 11.15 -13.23 -29.77
N ASP A 13 9.84 -12.98 -29.73
CA ASP A 13 9.12 -12.45 -28.56
C ASP A 13 9.46 -13.24 -27.28
N PRO A 14 10.08 -12.61 -26.27
CA PRO A 14 10.38 -13.27 -25.00
C PRO A 14 9.20 -13.20 -24.03
N GLU A 15 7.97 -13.00 -24.51
CA GLU A 15 6.80 -12.86 -23.64
C GLU A 15 6.13 -14.23 -23.44
N PRO A 16 6.33 -14.89 -22.28
CA PRO A 16 5.57 -16.10 -21.96
C PRO A 16 4.08 -15.74 -21.80
N PRO A 17 3.15 -16.64 -22.17
CA PRO A 17 1.73 -16.37 -22.04
C PRO A 17 1.40 -16.07 -20.58
N LEU A 18 0.79 -14.91 -20.34
CA LEU A 18 0.22 -14.55 -19.04
C LEU A 18 -0.84 -15.60 -18.71
N THR A 19 -0.47 -16.56 -17.86
CA THR A 19 -1.42 -17.51 -17.32
C THR A 19 -2.29 -16.73 -16.34
N PRO A 20 -3.62 -16.65 -16.56
CA PRO A 20 -4.48 -15.93 -15.65
C PRO A 20 -4.49 -16.65 -14.30
N CYS A 21 -3.83 -16.06 -13.30
CA CYS A 21 -4.03 -16.41 -11.91
C CYS A 21 -5.48 -16.07 -11.56
N CYS A 22 -6.31 -17.11 -11.48
CA CYS A 22 -7.62 -17.20 -10.84
C CYS A 22 -8.47 -15.91 -10.84
N ALA A 23 -9.50 -15.93 -11.68
CA ALA A 23 -10.54 -14.92 -11.80
C ALA A 23 -11.12 -14.45 -10.46
N HIS A 24 -10.98 -13.14 -10.19
CA HIS A 24 -11.91 -12.38 -9.38
C HIS A 24 -12.33 -11.13 -10.16
N VAL A 25 -13.59 -11.18 -10.62
CA VAL A 25 -14.50 -10.07 -10.99
C VAL A 25 -13.86 -8.85 -11.68
N THR A 26 -13.94 -8.83 -13.01
CA THR A 26 -13.93 -7.60 -13.81
C THR A 26 -15.16 -6.76 -13.43
N LEU A 27 -14.95 -5.62 -12.76
CA LEU A 27 -15.89 -4.51 -12.82
C LEU A 27 -15.45 -3.60 -13.98
N ASP A 28 -16.39 -3.40 -14.90
CA ASP A 28 -16.27 -2.59 -16.09
C ASP A 28 -15.63 -1.22 -15.85
N ALA A 29 -14.84 -0.79 -16.82
CA ALA A 29 -14.36 0.56 -16.97
C ALA A 29 -15.54 1.54 -17.11
N GLN A 30 -15.91 2.20 -16.02
CA GLN A 30 -16.69 3.42 -16.06
C GLN A 30 -15.81 4.60 -15.64
N SER A 31 -15.81 5.62 -16.50
CA SER A 31 -15.12 6.91 -16.36
C SER A 31 -15.23 7.48 -14.94
N PRO A 32 -14.16 8.06 -14.36
CA PRO A 32 -14.21 8.55 -12.98
C PRO A 32 -15.20 9.73 -12.85
N PRO A 33 -16.10 9.74 -11.86
CA PRO A 33 -16.96 10.88 -11.63
C PRO A 33 -16.14 12.09 -11.10
N PRO A 34 -16.50 13.34 -11.45
CA PRO A 34 -15.79 14.51 -10.99
C PRO A 34 -15.93 14.66 -9.46
N CYS A 35 -14.80 14.96 -8.82
CA CYS A 35 -14.68 15.23 -7.40
C CYS A 35 -15.55 16.43 -6.98
N ARG A 36 -16.62 16.16 -6.23
CA ARG A 36 -17.37 17.18 -5.48
C ARG A 36 -16.99 17.12 -4.01
N ASN A 37 -16.07 17.99 -3.61
CA ASN A 37 -15.95 18.41 -2.22
C ASN A 37 -17.24 19.14 -1.83
N ARG A 38 -18.12 18.49 -1.06
CA ARG A 38 -19.19 19.18 -0.34
C ARG A 38 -19.21 18.69 1.10
N VAL A 39 -18.65 19.51 1.97
CA VAL A 39 -18.86 19.45 3.42
C VAL A 39 -20.37 19.56 3.66
N ALA A 40 -21.00 18.49 4.13
CA ALA A 40 -22.38 18.51 4.59
C ALA A 40 -22.39 18.33 6.12
N ARG A 41 -22.78 19.43 6.76
CA ARG A 41 -22.99 19.65 8.17
C ARG A 41 -24.09 18.70 8.67
N ASN A 42 -23.87 18.04 9.81
CA ASN A 42 -24.89 17.24 10.49
C ASN A 42 -26.07 18.12 10.88
N ASP A 43 -27.22 17.92 10.25
CA ASP A 43 -28.52 18.35 10.80
C ASP A 43 -29.41 17.12 10.97
N THR A 44 -29.58 16.75 12.24
CA THR A 44 -30.61 15.83 12.71
C THR A 44 -31.98 16.46 12.56
N ARG A 45 -32.88 15.87 11.78
CA ARG A 45 -34.34 16.01 12.00
C ARG A 45 -35.16 14.88 11.37
N THR A 46 -35.80 14.17 12.28
CA THR A 46 -37.00 13.32 12.27
C THR A 46 -38.03 13.57 11.15
N ALA A 47 -38.50 12.50 10.48
CA ALA A 47 -39.90 12.22 10.06
C ALA A 47 -39.93 10.91 9.25
N ARG A 48 -40.44 9.81 9.83
CA ARG A 48 -41.78 9.22 9.60
C ARG A 48 -42.00 8.60 8.21
N ASN A 49 -42.13 7.27 8.24
CA ASN A 49 -42.99 6.39 7.46
C ASN A 49 -43.61 6.94 6.18
N ASP A 50 -43.32 6.28 5.06
CA ASP A 50 -44.38 5.79 4.17
C ASP A 50 -43.93 4.55 3.40
N ALA A 51 -44.89 3.64 3.26
CA ALA A 51 -44.73 2.29 2.76
C ALA A 51 -45.11 2.19 1.28
N ARG A 52 -44.62 1.12 0.65
CA ARG A 52 -45.12 0.47 -0.57
C ARG A 52 -44.81 1.16 -1.90
N ALA A 53 -43.73 0.68 -2.53
CA ALA A 53 -43.71 0.46 -3.97
C ALA A 53 -43.08 -0.92 -4.25
N LEU A 54 -43.90 -1.84 -4.77
CA LEU A 54 -43.51 -3.13 -5.30
C LEU A 54 -42.67 -2.94 -6.57
N GLY A 55 -41.43 -3.43 -6.55
CA GLY A 55 -40.60 -3.64 -7.73
C GLY A 55 -40.30 -5.14 -7.89
N PRO A 56 -40.20 -5.67 -9.12
CA PRO A 56 -40.11 -7.10 -9.37
C PRO A 56 -38.78 -7.70 -8.92
N GLY A 57 -38.84 -8.99 -8.55
CA GLY A 57 -37.82 -9.74 -7.85
C GLY A 57 -36.42 -9.65 -8.46
N LEU A 58 -35.51 -9.04 -7.69
CA LEU A 58 -34.10 -9.38 -7.72
C LEU A 58 -33.88 -10.30 -6.53
N GLU A 59 -33.89 -11.60 -6.79
CA GLU A 59 -33.32 -12.56 -5.84
C GLU A 59 -31.90 -12.10 -5.54
N ARG A 60 -31.69 -11.71 -4.28
CA ARG A 60 -30.36 -11.45 -3.75
C ARG A 60 -29.65 -12.80 -3.70
N VAL A 61 -29.00 -13.18 -4.79
CA VAL A 61 -28.06 -14.29 -4.82
C VAL A 61 -26.87 -13.90 -3.95
N VAL A 62 -26.98 -14.20 -2.65
CA VAL A 62 -25.84 -14.29 -1.76
C VAL A 62 -25.12 -15.58 -2.11
N ARG A 63 -24.34 -15.55 -3.20
CA ARG A 63 -23.26 -16.51 -3.42
C ARG A 63 -21.95 -15.75 -3.38
N GLY A 64 -21.41 -15.71 -2.17
CA GLY A 64 -20.00 -15.50 -1.94
C GLY A 64 -19.65 -16.39 -0.76
N THR A 65 -19.28 -17.63 -1.04
CA THR A 65 -18.48 -18.45 -0.13
C THR A 65 -17.23 -17.63 0.16
N HIS A 66 -17.27 -16.81 1.20
CA HIS A 66 -16.05 -16.32 1.79
C HIS A 66 -15.26 -17.57 2.18
N PRO A 67 -14.02 -17.76 1.73
CA PRO A 67 -13.16 -18.69 2.44
C PRO A 67 -13.24 -18.25 3.90
N GLU A 68 -13.55 -19.19 4.80
CA GLU A 68 -13.42 -18.94 6.23
C GLU A 68 -11.94 -18.65 6.47
N ILE A 69 -11.56 -17.39 6.31
CA ILE A 69 -10.24 -16.90 6.71
C ILE A 69 -10.17 -17.25 8.18
N ALA A 70 -9.30 -18.20 8.52
CA ALA A 70 -9.19 -18.69 9.88
C ALA A 70 -8.97 -17.48 10.80
N ALA A 71 -9.61 -17.45 11.96
CA ALA A 71 -9.50 -16.32 12.89
C ALA A 71 -8.04 -15.94 13.20
N SER A 72 -7.14 -16.93 13.19
CA SER A 72 -5.69 -16.75 13.33
C SER A 72 -5.05 -15.96 12.18
N GLU A 73 -5.52 -16.14 10.95
CA GLU A 73 -5.02 -15.45 9.77
C GLU A 73 -5.52 -13.98 9.74
N VAL A 74 -6.75 -13.74 10.18
CA VAL A 74 -7.27 -12.37 10.42
C VAL A 74 -6.44 -11.67 11.50
N GLU A 75 -6.13 -12.35 12.60
CA GLU A 75 -5.31 -11.82 13.69
C GLU A 75 -3.90 -11.47 13.20
N VAL A 76 -3.24 -12.37 12.45
CA VAL A 76 -1.92 -12.13 11.84
C VAL A 76 -1.96 -10.92 10.91
N CYS A 77 -2.96 -10.81 10.03
CA CYS A 77 -3.14 -9.66 9.14
C CYS A 77 -3.30 -8.34 9.92
N SER A 78 -4.12 -8.34 10.97
CA SER A 78 -4.35 -7.16 11.81
C SER A 78 -3.08 -6.75 12.58
N GLY A 79 -2.32 -7.71 13.10
CA GLY A 79 -1.04 -7.50 13.76
C GLY A 79 0.02 -6.95 12.82
N ALA A 80 0.10 -7.50 11.60
CA ALA A 80 0.97 -7.02 10.54
C ALA A 80 0.64 -5.58 10.16
N ARG A 81 -0.65 -5.26 9.98
CA ARG A 81 -1.12 -3.90 9.64
C ARG A 81 -0.80 -2.88 10.72
N ASN A 82 -1.08 -3.20 11.99
CA ASN A 82 -0.79 -2.31 13.11
C ASN A 82 0.72 -2.06 13.26
N PHE A 83 1.52 -3.12 13.10
CA PHE A 83 2.98 -3.00 13.10
C PHE A 83 3.47 -2.14 11.94
N ALA A 84 2.98 -2.38 10.72
CA ALA A 84 3.35 -1.64 9.53
C ALA A 84 3.04 -0.15 9.69
N TRP A 85 1.83 0.19 10.12
CA TRP A 85 1.43 1.58 10.36
C TRP A 85 2.40 2.30 11.30
N ARG A 86 2.63 1.73 12.49
CA ARG A 86 3.53 2.33 13.51
C ARG A 86 4.97 2.42 13.00
N THR A 87 5.46 1.39 12.33
CA THR A 87 6.85 1.35 11.86
C THR A 87 7.09 2.30 10.70
N VAL A 88 6.13 2.43 9.78
CA VAL A 88 6.20 3.42 8.70
C VAL A 88 6.15 4.84 9.26
N GLN A 89 5.23 5.12 10.19
CA GLN A 89 5.17 6.43 10.85
C GLN A 89 6.50 6.75 11.55
N PHE A 90 7.05 5.79 12.28
CA PHE A 90 8.34 5.92 12.95
C PHE A 90 9.48 6.18 11.96
N ALA A 91 9.53 5.45 10.83
CA ALA A 91 10.53 5.65 9.79
C ALA A 91 10.44 7.07 9.18
N VAL A 92 9.23 7.54 8.88
CA VAL A 92 8.99 8.90 8.37
C VAL A 92 9.44 9.97 9.38
N GLU A 93 9.16 9.77 10.67
CA GLU A 93 9.63 10.67 11.74
C GLU A 93 11.16 10.72 11.85
N VAL A 94 11.83 9.59 11.62
CA VAL A 94 13.31 9.52 11.54
C VAL A 94 13.82 10.25 10.30
N LEU A 95 13.19 10.08 9.13
CA LEU A 95 13.57 10.78 7.90
C LEU A 95 13.42 12.31 8.03
N ASP A 96 12.43 12.76 8.80
CA ASP A 96 12.23 14.17 9.13
C ASP A 96 13.24 14.71 10.15
N GLY A 97 13.99 13.83 10.83
CA GLY A 97 14.91 14.19 11.90
C GLY A 97 14.22 14.48 13.24
N ARG A 98 12.94 14.13 13.39
CA ARG A 98 12.19 14.26 14.65
C ARG A 98 12.54 13.15 15.65
N ARG A 99 13.15 12.05 15.18
CA ARG A 99 13.66 10.96 16.01
C ARG A 99 15.07 10.55 15.61
N PRO A 100 15.89 10.08 16.56
CA PRO A 100 17.22 9.56 16.25
C PRO A 100 17.15 8.22 15.50
N VAL A 101 18.00 8.06 14.49
CA VAL A 101 18.06 6.83 13.66
C VAL A 101 18.33 5.57 14.50
N ALA A 102 19.04 5.70 15.62
CA ALA A 102 19.34 4.57 16.52
C ALA A 102 18.08 3.89 17.08
N GLN A 103 16.99 4.64 17.30
CA GLN A 103 15.74 4.09 17.80
C GLN A 103 15.02 3.20 16.75
N LEU A 104 15.35 3.33 15.47
CA LEU A 104 14.81 2.48 14.40
C LEU A 104 15.22 1.00 14.56
N ALA A 105 16.35 0.73 15.23
CA ALA A 105 16.84 -0.62 15.47
C ALA A 105 15.90 -1.47 16.35
N ALA A 106 14.97 -0.85 17.08
CA ALA A 106 13.96 -1.59 17.84
C ALA A 106 12.96 -2.32 16.92
N VAL A 107 12.69 -1.76 15.74
CA VAL A 107 11.60 -2.18 14.83
C VAL A 107 12.08 -2.58 13.44
N ALA A 108 13.36 -2.37 13.12
CA ALA A 108 13.95 -2.68 11.82
C ALA A 108 15.26 -3.46 11.94
N ASP A 109 15.59 -4.23 10.90
CA ASP A 109 16.87 -4.91 10.79
C ASP A 109 18.03 -3.93 10.59
N SER A 110 19.24 -4.37 10.93
CA SER A 110 20.46 -3.56 10.85
C SER A 110 20.73 -2.99 9.46
N GLY A 111 20.41 -3.75 8.39
CA GLY A 111 20.53 -3.28 7.00
C GLY A 111 19.62 -2.10 6.69
N VAL A 112 18.37 -2.12 7.19
CA VAL A 112 17.43 -0.99 7.05
C VAL A 112 17.92 0.22 7.83
N VAL A 113 18.40 0.02 9.07
CA VAL A 113 18.95 1.10 9.90
C VAL A 113 20.14 1.76 9.22
N ALA A 114 21.05 0.98 8.65
CA ALA A 114 22.20 1.49 7.90
C ALA A 114 21.76 2.29 6.66
N ALA A 115 20.83 1.78 5.86
CA ALA A 115 20.30 2.47 4.70
C ALA A 115 19.64 3.82 5.05
N VAL A 116 18.79 3.84 6.09
CA VAL A 116 18.14 5.08 6.57
C VAL A 116 19.17 6.07 7.11
N ARG A 117 20.17 5.60 7.86
CA ARG A 117 21.27 6.45 8.33
C ARG A 117 21.98 7.14 7.16
N THR A 118 22.28 6.39 6.11
CA THR A 118 22.91 6.92 4.89
C THR A 118 22.01 7.94 4.20
N LEU A 119 20.71 7.66 4.03
CA LEU A 119 19.76 8.60 3.42
C LEU A 119 19.68 9.93 4.17
N VAL A 120 19.59 9.87 5.51
CA VAL A 120 19.52 11.07 6.36
C VAL A 120 20.84 11.83 6.34
N GLY A 121 21.97 11.13 6.49
CA GLY A 121 23.30 11.75 6.51
C GLY A 121 23.67 12.41 5.19
N ALA A 122 23.35 11.77 4.06
CA ALA A 122 23.59 12.29 2.72
C ALA A 122 22.52 13.30 2.24
N ARG A 123 21.51 13.61 3.08
CA ARG A 123 20.39 14.50 2.74
C ARG A 123 19.62 14.09 1.48
N LEU A 124 19.50 12.77 1.24
CA LEU A 124 18.81 12.20 0.07
C LEU A 124 17.33 11.89 0.33
N VAL A 125 16.73 12.50 1.36
CA VAL A 125 15.32 12.28 1.70
C VAL A 125 14.42 13.03 0.70
N PRO A 126 13.52 12.34 -0.03
CA PRO A 126 12.65 12.96 -1.01
C PRO A 126 11.79 14.07 -0.41
N GLY A 127 11.80 15.23 -1.07
CA GLY A 127 10.92 16.36 -0.71
C GLY A 127 11.18 16.96 0.66
N ARG A 128 12.32 16.70 1.31
CA ARG A 128 12.58 17.20 2.69
C ARG A 128 12.44 18.71 2.84
N SER A 129 12.76 19.48 1.81
CA SER A 129 12.58 20.95 1.78
C SER A 129 11.12 21.40 1.70
N LEU A 130 10.19 20.50 1.38
CA LEU A 130 8.76 20.79 1.25
C LEU A 130 8.00 20.71 2.58
N GLY A 131 8.70 20.43 3.69
CA GLY A 131 8.16 20.38 5.04
C GLY A 131 8.07 18.97 5.62
N THR A 132 7.37 18.87 6.74
CA THR A 132 7.17 17.64 7.51
C THR A 132 6.32 16.65 6.73
N ALA A 133 6.65 15.36 6.82
CA ALA A 133 5.87 14.32 6.17
C ALA A 133 4.65 13.92 7.01
N VAL A 134 3.50 13.81 6.34
CA VAL A 134 2.23 13.36 6.90
C VAL A 134 1.84 12.05 6.23
N LEU A 135 1.76 10.98 7.02
CA LEU A 135 1.36 9.67 6.52
C LEU A 135 -0.13 9.67 6.17
N THR A 136 -0.48 9.36 4.93
CA THR A 136 -1.87 9.40 4.44
C THR A 136 -2.46 8.01 4.24
N ARG A 137 -1.65 7.03 3.84
CA ARG A 137 -2.11 5.67 3.56
C ARG A 137 -1.04 4.64 3.86
N VAL A 138 -1.46 3.48 4.36
CA VAL A 138 -0.63 2.28 4.48
C VAL A 138 -1.46 1.08 4.05
N ASP A 139 -1.00 0.42 3.01
CA ASP A 139 -1.51 -0.87 2.53
C ASP A 139 -0.51 -1.96 2.91
N VAL A 140 -1.03 -3.08 3.38
CA VAL A 140 -0.24 -4.25 3.73
C VAL A 140 -0.76 -5.44 2.95
N VAL A 141 0.14 -6.11 2.26
CA VAL A 141 -0.14 -7.30 1.46
C VAL A 141 0.66 -8.44 2.08
N MET A 142 -0.03 -9.41 2.66
CA MET A 142 0.61 -10.62 3.15
C MET A 142 1.16 -11.41 1.95
N VAL A 143 2.45 -11.75 2.00
CA VAL A 143 3.09 -12.63 1.01
C VAL A 143 2.95 -14.08 1.46
N ASP A 144 3.12 -14.31 2.76
CA ASP A 144 2.90 -15.58 3.45
C ASP A 144 2.57 -15.32 4.94
N ALA A 145 2.45 -16.37 5.75
CA ALA A 145 2.08 -16.26 7.17
C ALA A 145 3.11 -15.50 8.05
N VAL A 146 4.31 -15.23 7.54
CA VAL A 146 5.41 -14.56 8.25
C VAL A 146 6.02 -13.41 7.49
N HIS A 147 5.66 -13.13 6.24
CA HIS A 147 6.14 -11.99 5.47
C HIS A 147 5.00 -11.15 4.93
N ALA A 148 5.17 -9.84 4.93
CA ALA A 148 4.27 -8.92 4.28
C ALA A 148 5.03 -7.79 3.57
N GLU A 149 4.48 -7.36 2.45
CA GLU A 149 4.87 -6.14 1.76
C GLU A 149 4.00 -4.97 2.22
N VAL A 150 4.62 -3.81 2.33
CA VAL A 150 4.00 -2.59 2.82
C VAL A 150 4.20 -1.51 1.77
N CYS A 151 3.11 -0.96 1.28
CA CYS A 151 3.10 0.22 0.42
C CYS A 151 2.47 1.36 1.21
N ALA A 152 3.12 2.52 1.26
CA ALA A 152 2.57 3.66 1.97
C ALA A 152 2.74 4.94 1.18
N ALA A 153 1.77 5.84 1.35
CA ALA A 153 1.78 7.17 0.78
C ALA A 153 1.89 8.20 1.91
N TYR A 154 2.66 9.25 1.65
CA TYR A 154 2.80 10.37 2.56
C TYR A 154 2.93 11.69 1.79
N ASP A 155 2.49 12.76 2.44
CA ASP A 155 2.46 14.08 1.85
C ASP A 155 3.53 14.95 2.47
N ARG A 156 4.18 15.78 1.66
CA ARG A 156 5.01 16.89 2.13
C ARG A 156 4.57 18.16 1.42
N GLY A 157 3.94 19.07 2.17
CA GLY A 157 3.28 20.23 1.58
C GLY A 157 2.24 19.80 0.56
N ALA A 158 2.33 20.31 -0.68
CA ALA A 158 1.41 19.99 -1.78
C ALA A 158 1.86 18.80 -2.64
N ARG A 159 2.88 18.03 -2.24
CA ARG A 159 3.42 16.91 -3.01
C ARG A 159 3.14 15.59 -2.30
N HIS A 160 2.73 14.61 -3.09
CA HIS A 160 2.51 13.23 -2.65
C HIS A 160 3.74 12.39 -2.97
N PHE A 161 4.17 11.57 -2.02
CA PHE A 161 5.29 10.66 -2.13
C PHE A 161 4.85 9.26 -1.72
N ALA A 162 5.64 8.27 -2.12
CA ALA A 162 5.40 6.88 -1.80
C ALA A 162 6.66 6.24 -1.21
N LEU A 163 6.44 5.24 -0.36
CA LEU A 163 7.48 4.37 0.15
C LEU A 163 7.02 2.92 0.07
N ALA A 164 7.99 2.03 -0.06
CA ALA A 164 7.81 0.60 -0.05
C ALA A 164 8.68 0.00 1.05
N ALA A 165 8.12 -0.96 1.78
CA ALA A 165 8.83 -1.69 2.81
C ALA A 165 8.44 -3.17 2.81
N ARG A 166 9.27 -3.99 3.43
CA ARG A 166 8.96 -5.38 3.71
C ARG A 166 9.07 -5.60 5.22
N ILE A 167 8.13 -6.36 5.76
CA ILE A 167 8.14 -6.79 7.16
C ILE A 167 8.17 -8.31 7.23
N ALA A 168 8.86 -8.84 8.23
CA ALA A 168 8.96 -10.26 8.52
C ALA A 168 8.64 -10.52 10.00
N ARG A 169 7.95 -11.62 10.29
CA ARG A 169 7.58 -12.05 11.63
C ARG A 169 8.58 -13.10 12.10
N GLY A 170 9.40 -12.71 13.06
CA GLY A 170 10.30 -13.60 13.77
C GLY A 170 9.76 -14.01 15.14
N ARG A 171 10.61 -14.65 15.93
CA ARG A 171 10.28 -15.07 17.31
C ARG A 171 9.93 -13.90 18.24
N ARG A 172 10.44 -12.69 17.95
CA ARG A 172 10.21 -11.47 18.75
C ARG A 172 9.11 -10.58 18.18
N GLY A 173 8.33 -11.09 17.24
CA GLY A 173 7.30 -10.33 16.53
C GLY A 173 7.76 -9.82 15.17
N TRP A 174 7.00 -8.87 14.63
CA TRP A 174 7.27 -8.26 13.32
C TRP A 174 8.48 -7.34 13.36
N ARG A 175 9.22 -7.31 12.24
CA ARG A 175 10.36 -6.43 12.01
C ARG A 175 10.41 -5.98 10.56
N MET A 176 10.81 -4.74 10.31
CA MET A 176 11.06 -4.23 8.96
C MET A 176 12.40 -4.71 8.42
N THR A 177 12.37 -5.39 7.29
CA THR A 177 13.54 -6.04 6.66
C THR A 177 14.01 -5.34 5.39
N ALA A 178 13.14 -4.56 4.74
CA ALA A 178 13.48 -3.71 3.62
C ALA A 178 12.73 -2.39 3.69
N PHE A 179 13.35 -1.32 3.19
CA PHE A 179 12.79 0.02 3.15
C PHE A 179 13.30 0.79 1.93
N ARG A 180 12.39 1.42 1.18
CA ARG A 180 12.68 2.23 0.00
C ARG A 180 11.78 3.46 -0.04
N VAL A 181 12.36 4.60 -0.35
CA VAL A 181 11.68 5.88 -0.58
C VAL A 181 12.09 6.41 -1.94
N ARG A 182 11.18 7.09 -2.64
CA ARG A 182 11.43 7.75 -3.92
C ARG A 182 10.90 9.16 -3.93
#